data_AF-A0A7Y0X4Q9-F1
#
_entry.id   AF-A0A7Y0X4Q9-F1
#
_cell.length_a   1.000
_cell.length_b   1.000
_cell.length_c   1.000
_cell.angle_alpha   90.00
_cell.angle_beta   90.00
_cell.angle_gamma   90.00
#
_symmetry.space_group_name_H-M   'P 1'
#
loop_
_entity.id
_entity.type
_entity.pdbx_description
1 polymer ?
#
loop_
_entity_poly.entity_id
_entity_poly.type
_entity_poly.pdbx_seq_one_letter_code
_entity_poly.pdbx_strand_id
1 'polypeptide(L)'
;RPHHFAIAKGVPLDRMTAEIFGKVTGLGRGKGGHMHLFDPEHKFSCSGIVGASLPPACGAALAARKSGKDHVAVAFFGEGAANQ
;
A
#
# COMPACT_ATOMS: atom_id res chain seq x y z
N ARG A 1 -9.29 3.15 2.67
CA ARG A 1 -9.74 3.55 1.31
C ARG A 1 -8.51 3.81 0.44
N PRO A 2 -7.83 2.79 -0.08
CA PRO A 2 -6.48 2.98 -0.65
C PRO A 2 -6.43 2.98 -2.18
N HIS A 3 -7.51 2.58 -2.88
CA HIS A 3 -7.49 2.30 -4.33
C HIS A 3 -7.15 3.51 -5.20
N HIS A 4 -7.66 4.70 -4.87
CA HIS A 4 -7.36 5.92 -5.64
C HIS A 4 -5.88 6.31 -5.54
N PHE A 5 -5.22 6.08 -4.40
CA PHE A 5 -3.78 6.25 -4.27
C PHE A 5 -2.99 5.21 -5.08
N ALA A 6 -3.48 3.97 -5.16
CA ALA A 6 -2.89 2.95 -6.02
C ALA A 6 -2.90 3.38 -7.50
N ILE A 7 -4.07 3.86 -7.97
CA ILE A 7 -4.26 4.35 -9.33
C ILE A 7 -3.35 5.56 -9.59
N ALA A 8 -3.32 6.54 -8.67
CA ALA A 8 -2.45 7.72 -8.81
C ALA A 8 -0.95 7.36 -8.82
N LYS A 9 -0.55 6.27 -8.18
CA LYS A 9 0.82 5.74 -8.18
C LYS A 9 1.17 4.92 -9.43
N GLY A 10 0.20 4.64 -10.29
CA GLY A 10 0.39 3.87 -11.52
C GLY A 10 0.23 2.36 -11.37
N VAL A 11 -0.32 1.87 -10.24
CA VAL A 11 -0.57 0.43 -10.06
C VAL A 11 -1.46 -0.09 -11.20
N PRO A 12 -1.08 -1.16 -11.92
CA PRO A 12 -1.84 -1.66 -13.07
C PRO A 12 -3.28 -2.03 -12.69
N LEU A 13 -4.25 -1.42 -13.37
CA LEU A 13 -5.68 -1.60 -13.10
C LEU A 13 -6.11 -3.06 -13.28
N ASP A 14 -5.64 -3.71 -14.33
CA ASP A 14 -5.93 -5.12 -14.63
C ASP A 14 -5.50 -6.05 -13.48
N ARG A 15 -4.28 -5.86 -12.95
CA ARG A 15 -3.75 -6.66 -11.84
C ARG A 15 -4.40 -6.31 -10.51
N MET A 16 -4.68 -5.03 -10.26
CA MET A 16 -5.41 -4.59 -9.07
C MET A 16 -6.82 -5.18 -9.07
N THR A 17 -7.54 -5.12 -10.18
CA THR A 17 -8.87 -5.71 -10.32
C THR A 17 -8.82 -7.22 -10.20
N ALA A 18 -7.82 -7.88 -10.81
CA ALA A 18 -7.62 -9.32 -10.63
C ALA A 18 -7.42 -9.70 -9.16
N GLU A 19 -6.68 -8.89 -8.39
CA GLU A 19 -6.50 -9.12 -6.94
C GLU A 19 -7.80 -8.97 -6.16
N ILE A 20 -8.59 -7.93 -6.47
CA ILE A 20 -9.90 -7.69 -5.85
C ILE A 20 -10.85 -8.87 -6.06
N PHE A 21 -10.80 -9.51 -7.24
CA PHE A 21 -11.63 -10.67 -7.58
C PHE A 21 -10.98 -12.02 -7.23
N GLY A 22 -9.87 -12.05 -6.48
CA GLY A 22 -9.26 -13.30 -6.04
C GLY A 22 -8.61 -14.13 -7.16
N LYS A 23 -8.27 -13.51 -8.30
CA LYS A 23 -7.65 -14.21 -9.43
C LYS A 23 -6.15 -14.41 -9.20
N VAL A 24 -5.60 -15.51 -9.70
CA VAL A 24 -4.16 -15.84 -9.61
C VAL A 24 -3.26 -14.79 -10.28
N THR A 25 -3.78 -14.04 -11.25
CA THR A 25 -3.07 -12.96 -11.94
C THR A 25 -3.02 -11.66 -11.14
N GLY A 26 -3.69 -11.60 -9.98
CA GLY A 26 -3.66 -10.47 -9.07
C GLY A 26 -2.27 -10.18 -8.49
N LEU A 27 -2.10 -8.99 -7.93
CA LEU A 27 -0.85 -8.49 -7.33
C LEU A 27 -0.24 -9.47 -6.30
N GLY A 28 -1.10 -10.06 -5.47
CA GLY A 28 -0.78 -11.05 -4.44
C GLY A 28 -1.32 -12.45 -4.76
N ARG A 29 -1.56 -12.74 -6.05
CA ARG A 29 -2.21 -13.98 -6.54
C ARG A 29 -3.62 -14.19 -5.98
N GLY A 30 -4.37 -13.11 -5.75
CA GLY A 30 -5.76 -13.14 -5.31
C GLY A 30 -5.95 -13.40 -3.82
N LYS A 31 -4.88 -13.37 -3.02
CA LYS A 31 -4.94 -13.66 -1.57
C LYS A 31 -5.24 -12.44 -0.70
N GLY A 32 -4.92 -11.25 -1.19
CA GLY A 32 -5.05 -10.00 -0.45
C GLY A 32 -6.40 -9.31 -0.62
N GLY A 33 -7.11 -9.60 -1.71
CA GLY A 33 -8.38 -8.95 -2.03
C GLY A 33 -8.26 -7.43 -2.12
N HIS A 34 -9.36 -6.72 -1.87
CA HIS A 34 -9.37 -5.26 -1.99
C HIS A 34 -8.67 -4.52 -0.84
N MET A 35 -8.39 -5.19 0.30
CA MET A 35 -7.85 -4.57 1.51
C MET A 35 -6.34 -4.74 1.66
N HIS A 36 -5.73 -5.71 0.98
CA HIS A 36 -4.30 -6.01 1.06
C HIS A 36 -3.64 -6.02 -0.32
N LEU A 37 -3.74 -4.90 -1.03
CA LEU A 37 -3.01 -4.66 -2.27
C LEU A 37 -1.54 -4.37 -1.95
N PHE A 38 -0.62 -4.99 -2.69
CA PHE A 38 0.81 -4.81 -2.54
C PHE A 38 1.47 -4.78 -3.91
N ASP A 39 2.19 -3.70 -4.21
CA ASP A 39 2.90 -3.52 -5.47
C ASP A 39 4.28 -2.87 -5.21
N PRO A 40 5.36 -3.67 -5.15
CA PRO A 40 6.70 -3.17 -4.89
C PRO A 40 7.27 -2.33 -6.04
N GLU A 41 6.81 -2.56 -7.28
CA GLU A 41 7.27 -1.84 -8.46
C GLU A 41 6.86 -0.36 -8.38
N HIS A 42 5.59 -0.12 -8.03
CA HIS A 42 5.03 1.22 -7.85
C HIS A 42 5.18 1.76 -6.41
N LYS A 43 5.84 1.01 -5.52
CA LYS A 43 6.06 1.36 -4.09
C LYS A 43 4.74 1.65 -3.38
N PHE A 44 3.78 0.76 -3.54
CA PHE A 44 2.44 0.88 -2.98
C PHE A 44 2.10 -0.33 -2.10
N SER A 45 1.47 -0.08 -0.96
CA SER A 45 0.88 -1.11 -0.13
C SER A 45 -0.32 -0.57 0.64
N CYS A 46 -1.26 -1.45 0.97
CA CYS A 46 -2.33 -1.13 1.91
C CYS A 46 -2.63 -2.31 2.84
N SER A 47 -3.26 -2.01 3.97
CA SER A 47 -3.72 -2.99 4.95
C SER A 47 -5.16 -2.74 5.33
N GLY A 48 -5.90 -3.82 5.58
CA GLY A 48 -7.23 -3.76 6.19
C GLY A 48 -7.23 -3.41 7.68
N ILE A 49 -6.07 -3.49 8.34
CA ILE A 49 -5.93 -3.18 9.77
C ILE A 49 -5.88 -1.68 9.98
N VAL A 50 -6.79 -1.17 10.80
CA VAL A 50 -6.92 0.26 11.14
C VAL A 50 -5.65 0.76 11.84
N GLY A 51 -5.03 1.81 11.30
CA GLY A 51 -3.79 2.41 11.83
C GLY A 51 -2.49 1.71 11.41
N ALA A 52 -2.56 0.52 10.80
CA ALA A 52 -1.37 -0.27 10.49
C ALA A 52 -0.42 0.34 9.44
N SER A 53 -0.82 1.40 8.72
CA SER A 53 0.00 2.07 7.72
C SER A 53 1.08 2.98 8.31
N LEU A 54 0.92 3.47 9.54
CA LEU A 54 1.85 4.46 10.12
C LEU A 54 3.24 3.87 10.41
N PRO A 55 3.38 2.74 11.15
CA PRO A 55 4.72 2.21 11.45
C PRO A 55 5.53 1.82 10.20
N PRO A 56 4.96 1.16 9.17
CA PRO A 56 5.66 0.89 7.92
C PRO A 56 6.16 2.15 7.20
N ALA A 57 5.38 3.23 7.18
CA ALA A 57 5.81 4.49 6.55
C ALA A 57 6.99 5.12 7.30
N CYS A 58 6.97 5.13 8.64
CA CYS A 58 8.11 5.55 9.46
C CYS A 58 9.36 4.70 9.20
N GLY A 59 9.19 3.38 9.10
CA GLY A 59 10.27 2.45 8.75
C GLY A 59 10.86 2.72 7.37
N ALA A 60 10.01 2.97 6.37
CA ALA A 60 10.45 3.32 5.02
C ALA A 60 11.20 4.66 4.97
N ALA A 61 10.72 5.68 5.69
CA ALA A 61 11.41 6.96 5.82
C ALA A 61 12.78 6.83 6.51
N LEU A 62 12.84 6.04 7.58
CA LEU A 62 14.10 5.75 8.28
C LEU A 62 15.09 5.00 7.37
N ALA A 63 14.62 4.04 6.60
CA ALA A 63 15.43 3.29 5.64
C ALA A 63 15.98 4.21 4.53
N ALA A 64 15.15 5.13 4.01
CA ALA A 64 15.58 6.13 3.03
C ALA A 64 16.70 7.01 3.58
N ARG A 65 16.51 7.55 4.79
CA ARG A 65 17.52 8.35 5.49
C ARG A 65 18.83 7.59 5.71
N LYS A 66 18.76 6.36 6.23
CA LYS A 66 19.95 5.54 6.48
C LYS A 66 20.69 5.15 5.20
N SER A 67 19.98 5.08 4.08
CA SER A 67 20.56 4.76 2.77
C SER A 67 21.06 5.98 2.00
N GLY A 68 20.97 7.19 2.56
CA GLY A 68 21.32 8.43 1.86
C GLY A 68 20.44 8.70 0.62
N LYS A 69 19.21 8.18 0.59
CA LYS A 69 18.29 8.33 -0.54
C LYS A 69 17.35 9.51 -0.30
N ASP A 70 17.15 10.31 -1.33
CA ASP A 70 16.18 11.41 -1.33
C ASP A 70 14.76 10.91 -1.62
N HIS A 71 14.24 10.06 -0.73
CA HIS A 71 12.91 9.47 -0.84
C HIS A 71 12.00 9.93 0.31
N VAL A 72 10.72 10.08 0.01
CA VAL A 72 9.66 10.37 1.01
C VAL A 72 8.75 9.15 1.16
N ALA A 73 8.32 8.88 2.40
CA ALA A 73 7.27 7.91 2.70
C ALA A 73 6.00 8.64 3.16
N VAL A 74 4.84 8.18 2.68
CA VAL A 74 3.53 8.80 2.97
C VAL A 74 2.57 7.71 3.46
N ALA A 75 1.88 7.98 4.56
CA ALA A 75 0.80 7.15 5.08
C ALA A 75 -0.53 7.92 5.05
N PHE A 76 -1.61 7.23 4.68
CA PHE A 76 -2.97 7.75 4.72
C PHE A 76 -3.78 6.96 5.74
N PHE A 77 -4.48 7.65 6.64
CA PHE A 77 -5.33 7.04 7.65
C PHE A 77 -6.55 7.92 7.91
N GLY A 78 -7.62 7.33 8.43
CA GLY A 78 -8.82 8.06 8.82
C GLY A 78 -8.73 8.58 10.26
N GLU A 79 -9.60 9.50 10.63
CA GLU A 79 -9.64 10.08 11.98
C GLU A 79 -9.77 8.99 13.07
N GLY A 80 -10.66 8.02 12.93
CA GLY A 80 -10.77 6.92 13.90
C GLY A 80 -9.53 6.02 14.02
N ALA A 81 -8.60 6.09 13.06
CA ALA A 81 -7.31 5.40 13.14
C ALA A 81 -6.22 6.24 13.84
N ALA A 82 -6.48 7.52 14.12
CA ALA A 82 -5.55 8.41 14.81
C ALA A 82 -5.37 8.04 16.30
N ASN A 83 -6.34 7.33 16.87
CA ASN A 83 -6.31 6.86 18.25
C ASN A 83 -5.75 5.43 18.40
N GLN A 84 -4.94 4.99 17.43
CA GLN A 84 -4.28 3.68 17.41
C GLN A 84 -2.80 3.79 17.78
#